data_AF-A0A6A4SBC3-F1
#
_entry.id   AF-A0A6A4SBC3-F1
#
_cell.length_a   1.000
_cell.length_b   1.000
_cell.length_c   1.000
_cell.angle_alpha   90.00
_cell.angle_beta   90.00
_cell.angle_gamma   90.00
#
_symmetry.space_group_name_H-M   'P 1'
#
loop_
_entity.id
_entity.type
_entity.pdbx_description
1 polymer ?
#
loop_
_entity_poly.entity_id
_entity_poly.type
_entity_poly.pdbx_seq_one_letter_code
_entity_poly.pdbx_strand_id
1 'polypeptide(L)'
;MSNAGGARSPGQLNTFKRLTSRPPHGETLAGLRTPPARSGHRCVADNTNLYVFGGYNPDYDESGGSDNEDYPLFRELWRYHFATGCWQQIRTEGYMPTELASMSAVLHGNNLLVFGGTGIPFGENNGNDVHVCNVNYKRWSLLNCRGKKPNRIYGQAMVIINGFLYVFGGTTGYIYSTDLHRLDLTTREWSHLKPNNPPDDLPEERLPCSSEMP
;
A
#
# COMPACT_ATOMS: atom_id res chain seq x y z
N MET A 1 29.98 -25.11 -41.21
CA MET A 1 28.62 -25.25 -40.65
C MET A 1 28.71 -26.08 -39.38
N SER A 2 28.51 -25.47 -38.22
CA SER A 2 28.01 -26.14 -37.02
C SER A 2 27.69 -25.08 -35.99
N ASN A 3 26.39 -24.86 -35.82
CA ASN A 3 25.76 -24.00 -34.85
C ASN A 3 25.45 -24.85 -33.61
N ALA A 4 25.71 -24.33 -32.40
CA ALA A 4 25.12 -24.70 -31.10
C ALA A 4 26.09 -24.21 -30.01
N GLY A 5 25.72 -23.51 -28.95
CA GLY A 5 24.42 -23.14 -28.41
C GLY A 5 24.73 -22.69 -26.98
N GLY A 6 24.91 -21.37 -26.79
CA GLY A 6 25.14 -20.80 -25.47
C GLY A 6 23.86 -20.84 -24.65
N ALA A 7 23.70 -21.86 -23.82
CA ALA A 7 22.60 -21.94 -22.87
C ALA A 7 22.77 -20.86 -21.79
N ARG A 8 21.93 -19.83 -21.83
CA ARG A 8 21.69 -18.94 -20.67
C ARG A 8 21.06 -19.78 -19.57
N SER A 9 21.69 -19.83 -18.40
CA SER A 9 21.10 -20.44 -17.20
C SER A 9 19.87 -19.65 -16.76
N PRO A 10 18.65 -20.21 -16.81
CA PRO A 10 17.46 -19.56 -16.29
C PRO A 10 17.27 -20.00 -14.83
N GLY A 11 17.47 -19.12 -13.85
CA GLY A 11 17.09 -19.50 -12.47
C GLY A 11 17.73 -18.75 -11.31
N GLN A 12 17.84 -17.43 -11.35
CA GLN A 12 18.20 -16.68 -10.14
C GLN A 12 17.32 -15.45 -9.86
N LEU A 13 16.11 -15.43 -10.40
CA LEU A 13 15.00 -14.70 -9.80
C LEU A 13 14.29 -15.72 -8.91
N ASN A 14 14.10 -15.42 -7.62
CA ASN A 14 13.48 -16.25 -6.57
C ASN A 14 14.42 -17.01 -5.61
N THR A 15 15.62 -16.52 -5.33
CA THR A 15 16.29 -16.93 -4.08
C THR A 15 15.72 -16.10 -2.92
N PHE A 16 14.60 -16.55 -2.34
CA PHE A 16 14.09 -15.98 -1.10
C PHE A 16 15.02 -16.39 0.05
N LYS A 17 15.97 -15.53 0.43
CA LYS A 17 16.64 -15.67 1.72
C LYS A 17 15.62 -15.30 2.80
N ARG A 18 15.15 -16.30 3.53
CA ARG A 18 14.44 -16.10 4.80
C ARG A 18 15.37 -15.32 5.72
N LEU A 19 15.10 -14.03 5.92
CA LEU A 19 15.74 -13.26 6.99
C LEU A 19 15.14 -13.79 8.30
N THR A 20 15.85 -14.67 8.97
CA THR A 20 15.45 -15.19 10.29
C THR A 20 15.71 -14.10 11.33
N SER A 21 14.75 -13.19 11.50
CA SER A 21 14.73 -12.27 12.65
C SER A 21 13.92 -12.83 13.83
N ARG A 22 13.40 -14.07 13.74
CA ARG A 22 12.72 -14.68 14.88
C ARG A 22 13.79 -15.06 15.91
N PRO A 23 13.80 -14.47 17.12
CA PRO A 23 14.50 -15.09 18.23
C PRO A 23 13.95 -16.52 18.38
N PRO A 24 14.78 -17.50 18.77
CA PRO A 24 14.28 -18.80 19.20
C PRO A 24 13.14 -18.60 20.21
N HIS A 25 12.09 -19.40 20.10
CA HIS A 25 10.90 -19.30 20.93
C HIS A 25 11.20 -18.90 22.39
N GLY A 26 10.63 -17.78 22.84
CA GLY A 26 10.55 -17.43 24.26
C GLY A 26 11.42 -16.28 24.76
N GLU A 27 12.35 -15.75 23.96
CA GLU A 27 13.15 -14.58 24.39
C GLU A 27 12.87 -13.36 23.52
N THR A 28 11.88 -12.57 23.94
CA THR A 28 11.76 -11.19 23.54
C THR A 28 12.99 -10.48 24.11
N LEU A 29 13.99 -10.17 23.27
CA LEU A 29 15.08 -9.26 23.65
C LEU A 29 14.42 -7.98 24.17
N ALA A 30 14.50 -7.76 25.49
CA ALA A 30 13.84 -6.67 26.16
C ALA A 30 14.18 -5.34 25.45
N GLY A 31 13.20 -4.74 24.78
CA GLY A 31 13.32 -3.43 24.14
C GLY A 31 13.26 -3.39 22.60
N LEU A 32 13.38 -4.51 21.88
CA LEU A 32 13.25 -4.53 20.41
C LEU A 32 11.79 -4.82 20.01
N ARG A 33 10.96 -3.77 19.91
CA ARG A 33 9.59 -3.89 19.39
C ARG A 33 9.61 -4.11 17.87
N THR A 34 8.78 -5.04 17.39
CA THR A 34 8.56 -5.31 15.96
C THR A 34 7.11 -5.02 15.60
N PRO A 35 6.79 -4.73 14.32
CA PRO A 35 5.40 -4.56 13.91
C PRO A 35 4.57 -5.82 14.19
N PRO A 36 3.39 -5.68 14.82
CA PRO A 36 2.41 -6.76 14.92
C PRO A 36 2.04 -7.39 13.58
N ALA A 37 1.66 -8.67 13.61
CA ALA A 37 1.09 -9.37 12.47
C ALA A 37 -0.17 -8.65 11.97
N ARG A 38 -0.31 -8.49 10.65
CA ARG A 38 -1.38 -7.70 10.02
C ARG A 38 -1.59 -8.05 8.55
N SER A 39 -2.81 -7.91 8.06
CA SER A 39 -3.16 -8.03 6.64
C SER A 39 -3.48 -6.66 6.04
N GLY A 40 -3.48 -6.54 4.71
CA GLY A 40 -3.84 -5.30 4.00
C GLY A 40 -2.89 -4.11 4.20
N HIS A 41 -1.75 -4.30 4.87
CA HIS A 41 -0.71 -3.29 5.03
C HIS A 41 0.01 -3.03 3.71
N ARG A 42 0.72 -1.90 3.61
CA ARG A 42 1.61 -1.63 2.48
C ARG A 42 3.04 -1.45 2.93
N CYS A 43 3.94 -1.90 2.05
CA CYS A 43 5.36 -1.74 2.21
C CYS A 43 5.96 -0.91 1.06
N VAL A 44 6.86 -0.01 1.40
CA VAL A 44 7.70 0.73 0.44
C VAL A 44 9.12 0.77 0.96
N ALA A 45 10.11 0.96 0.10
CA ALA A 45 11.50 1.01 0.53
C ALA A 45 12.28 2.14 -0.15
N ASP A 46 13.27 2.65 0.56
CA ASP A 46 14.41 3.37 -0.03
C ASP A 46 15.66 2.46 0.02
N ASN A 47 16.85 3.01 -0.22
CA ASN A 47 18.10 2.25 -0.23
C ASN A 47 18.56 1.79 1.17
N THR A 48 18.01 2.38 2.23
CA THR A 48 18.42 2.19 3.63
C THR A 48 17.35 1.52 4.48
N ASN A 49 16.08 1.67 4.12
CA ASN A 49 14.95 1.34 4.96
C ASN A 49 13.80 0.69 4.19
N LEU A 50 13.16 -0.29 4.81
CA LEU A 50 11.80 -0.74 4.48
C LEU A 50 10.82 -0.05 5.43
N TYR A 51 9.74 0.49 4.89
CA TYR A 51 8.65 1.09 5.63
C TYR A 51 7.40 0.21 5.54
N VAL A 52 6.68 0.06 6.64
CA VAL A 52 5.40 -0.66 6.70
C VAL A 52 4.36 0.25 7.35
N PHE A 53 3.22 0.42 6.68
CA PHE A 53 2.14 1.29 7.14
C PHE A 53 0.77 0.63 6.94
N GLY A 54 -0.13 0.92 7.87
CA GLY A 54 -1.51 0.42 7.82
C GLY A 54 -1.63 -1.06 8.11
N GLY A 55 -2.71 -1.61 7.61
CA GLY A 55 -3.17 -2.97 7.79
C GLY A 55 -4.16 -3.11 8.93
N TYR A 56 -4.65 -4.33 9.11
CA TYR A 56 -5.58 -4.68 10.17
C TYR A 56 -5.28 -6.07 10.74
N ASN A 57 -5.69 -6.30 11.99
CA ASN A 57 -5.69 -7.60 12.62
C ASN A 57 -6.75 -7.65 13.74
N PRO A 58 -7.87 -8.35 13.56
CA PRO A 58 -8.91 -8.47 14.58
C PRO A 58 -8.53 -9.38 15.75
N ASP A 59 -7.41 -10.10 15.68
CA ASP A 59 -6.94 -10.97 16.76
C ASP A 59 -5.85 -10.29 17.62
N TYR A 60 -5.55 -9.00 17.37
CA TYR A 60 -4.51 -8.29 18.08
C TYR A 60 -5.08 -7.47 19.25
N ASP A 61 -5.07 -8.07 20.45
CA ASP A 61 -5.67 -7.49 21.66
C ASP A 61 -4.85 -6.33 22.27
N GLU A 62 -3.51 -6.36 22.11
CA GLU A 62 -2.60 -5.33 22.66
C GLU A 62 -2.77 -3.93 22.02
N SER A 63 -3.52 -3.79 20.93
CA SER A 63 -3.91 -2.48 20.41
C SER A 63 -5.02 -1.82 21.23
N GLY A 64 -5.48 -2.43 22.33
CA GLY A 64 -6.52 -1.86 23.20
C GLY A 64 -7.94 -2.35 22.91
N GLY A 65 -8.06 -3.44 22.15
CA GLY A 65 -9.34 -4.08 21.85
C GLY A 65 -10.39 -3.11 21.27
N SER A 66 -11.67 -3.37 21.54
CA SER A 66 -12.78 -2.54 21.08
C SER A 66 -12.80 -1.12 21.64
N ASP A 67 -12.03 -0.84 22.70
CA ASP A 67 -11.98 0.48 23.33
C ASP A 67 -11.00 1.43 22.60
N ASN A 68 -10.15 0.91 21.72
CA ASN A 68 -9.34 1.72 20.81
C ASN A 68 -10.15 2.06 19.55
N GLU A 69 -10.35 3.34 19.28
CA GLU A 69 -11.05 3.83 18.07
C GLU A 69 -10.41 3.36 16.76
N ASP A 70 -9.11 3.09 16.78
CA ASP A 70 -8.38 2.61 15.61
C ASP A 70 -8.53 1.09 15.43
N TYR A 71 -9.03 0.33 16.41
CA TYR A 71 -9.12 -1.13 16.31
C TYR A 71 -10.14 -1.58 15.24
N PRO A 72 -9.83 -2.62 14.41
CA PRO A 72 -8.60 -3.43 14.41
C PRO A 72 -7.55 -2.95 13.40
N LEU A 73 -7.59 -1.68 12.98
CA LEU A 73 -6.64 -1.06 12.05
C LEU A 73 -5.36 -0.59 12.76
N PHE A 74 -4.26 -0.55 12.01
CA PHE A 74 -2.98 -0.07 12.52
C PHE A 74 -2.62 1.29 11.91
N ARG A 75 -2.49 2.33 12.73
CA ARG A 75 -2.11 3.70 12.29
C ARG A 75 -0.63 4.02 12.40
N GLU A 76 0.14 3.05 12.82
CA GLU A 76 1.57 3.18 13.07
C GLU A 76 2.40 2.98 11.81
N LEU A 77 3.42 3.83 11.65
CA LEU A 77 4.46 3.69 10.65
C LEU A 77 5.66 2.96 11.25
N TRP A 78 6.03 1.84 10.67
CA TRP A 78 7.22 1.07 11.03
C TRP A 78 8.32 1.23 10.02
N ARG A 79 9.56 1.16 10.49
CA ARG A 79 10.76 1.18 9.67
C ARG A 79 11.69 0.05 10.06
N TYR A 80 12.17 -0.70 9.09
CA TYR A 80 13.25 -1.66 9.23
C TYR A 80 14.49 -1.12 8.53
N HIS A 81 15.58 -0.94 9.28
CA HIS A 81 16.83 -0.44 8.74
C HIS A 81 17.69 -1.61 8.24
N PHE A 82 18.00 -1.65 6.95
CA PHE A 82 18.61 -2.82 6.31
C PHE A 82 19.99 -3.17 6.88
N ALA A 83 20.82 -2.16 7.14
CA ALA A 83 22.20 -2.40 7.58
C ALA A 83 22.29 -2.89 9.04
N THR A 84 21.35 -2.50 9.89
CA THR A 84 21.35 -2.90 11.32
C THR A 84 20.39 -4.06 11.61
N GLY A 85 19.50 -4.37 10.66
CA GLY A 85 18.48 -5.41 10.83
C GLY A 85 17.45 -5.10 11.93
N CYS A 86 17.27 -3.83 12.27
CA CYS A 86 16.44 -3.41 13.41
C CYS A 86 15.14 -2.77 12.95
N TRP A 87 14.04 -3.17 13.61
CA TRP A 87 12.75 -2.48 13.52
C TRP A 87 12.70 -1.27 14.45
N GLN A 88 12.01 -0.23 14.00
CA GLN A 88 11.70 0.95 14.79
C GLN A 88 10.33 1.47 14.40
N GLN A 89 9.48 1.70 15.40
CA GLN A 89 8.24 2.44 15.20
C GLN A 89 8.57 3.93 15.04
N ILE A 90 8.14 4.52 13.94
CA ILE A 90 8.23 5.96 13.72
C ILE A 90 6.97 6.58 14.30
N ARG A 91 7.12 7.30 15.41
CA ARG A 91 6.05 8.16 15.92
C ARG A 91 5.85 9.31 14.95
N THR A 92 4.69 9.31 14.31
CA THR A 92 4.29 10.34 13.36
C THR A 92 3.10 11.13 13.88
N GLU A 93 2.93 12.36 13.39
CA GLU A 93 1.85 13.26 13.78
C GLU A 93 1.14 13.85 12.55
N GLY A 94 0.02 14.53 12.74
CA GLY A 94 -0.70 15.25 11.67
C GLY A 94 -1.87 14.48 11.07
N TYR A 95 -2.23 14.83 9.82
CA TYR A 95 -3.44 14.34 9.15
C TYR A 95 -3.24 12.94 8.53
N MET A 96 -3.29 11.92 9.37
CA MET A 96 -3.20 10.51 8.96
C MET A 96 -4.48 10.03 8.27
N PRO A 97 -4.39 9.08 7.33
CA PRO A 97 -5.56 8.41 6.79
C PRO A 97 -6.30 7.60 7.86
N THR A 98 -7.59 7.40 7.64
CA THR A 98 -8.47 6.54 8.42
C THR A 98 -8.73 5.20 7.72
N GLU A 99 -8.57 5.15 6.39
CA GLU A 99 -8.84 3.96 5.57
C GLU A 99 -7.60 3.07 5.43
N LEU A 100 -7.22 2.43 6.52
CA LEU A 100 -5.86 1.90 6.71
C LEU A 100 -5.64 0.48 6.18
N ALA A 101 -6.65 -0.18 5.62
CA ALA A 101 -6.50 -1.49 4.99
C ALA A 101 -6.53 -1.37 3.47
N SER A 102 -5.68 -2.13 2.78
CA SER A 102 -5.67 -2.26 1.32
C SER A 102 -5.48 -0.94 0.55
N MET A 103 -4.89 0.09 1.17
CA MET A 103 -4.51 1.36 0.50
C MET A 103 -3.47 1.11 -0.59
N SER A 104 -3.14 2.10 -1.40
CA SER A 104 -1.92 2.13 -2.20
C SER A 104 -0.84 2.95 -1.51
N ALA A 105 0.43 2.61 -1.72
CA ALA A 105 1.54 3.40 -1.19
C ALA A 105 2.73 3.47 -2.15
N VAL A 106 3.38 4.62 -2.24
CA VAL A 106 4.64 4.84 -2.97
C VAL A 106 5.55 5.78 -2.19
N LEU A 107 6.87 5.60 -2.33
CA LEU A 107 7.86 6.50 -1.75
C LEU A 107 8.47 7.37 -2.86
N HIS A 108 8.46 8.69 -2.66
CA HIS A 108 9.09 9.66 -3.56
C HIS A 108 9.98 10.62 -2.79
N GLY A 109 11.30 10.42 -2.89
CA GLY A 109 12.26 11.04 -1.99
C GLY A 109 11.96 10.61 -0.54
N ASN A 110 11.76 11.58 0.35
CA ASN A 110 11.39 11.33 1.75
C ASN A 110 9.87 11.35 2.00
N ASN A 111 9.06 11.40 0.94
CA ASN A 111 7.61 11.52 1.06
C ASN A 111 6.96 10.17 0.74
N LEU A 112 6.36 9.55 1.74
CA LEU A 112 5.48 8.40 1.61
C LEU A 112 4.09 8.92 1.23
N LEU A 113 3.65 8.64 0.01
CA LEU A 113 2.32 8.95 -0.47
C LEU A 113 1.44 7.72 -0.28
N VAL A 114 0.27 7.90 0.31
CA VAL A 114 -0.76 6.88 0.51
C VAL A 114 -2.05 7.35 -0.14
N PHE A 115 -2.75 6.44 -0.82
CA PHE A 115 -4.00 6.75 -1.53
C PHE A 115 -5.00 5.60 -1.41
N GLY A 116 -6.27 5.94 -1.28
CA GLY A 116 -7.35 4.97 -1.24
C GLY A 116 -7.33 4.11 0.02
N GLY A 117 -7.80 2.88 -0.10
CA GLY A 117 -7.93 1.96 1.02
C GLY A 117 -9.33 1.95 1.60
N THR A 118 -9.51 1.12 2.62
CA THR A 118 -10.78 0.94 3.32
C THR A 118 -10.58 1.00 4.84
N GLY A 119 -11.50 1.69 5.50
CA GLY A 119 -11.66 1.76 6.95
C GLY A 119 -12.80 0.86 7.41
N ILE A 120 -13.24 1.02 8.65
CA ILE A 120 -14.37 0.28 9.20
C ILE A 120 -15.66 1.10 8.93
N PRO A 121 -16.76 0.46 8.51
CA PRO A 121 -16.87 -0.92 8.02
C PRO A 121 -16.13 -1.14 6.69
N PHE A 122 -15.45 -2.29 6.56
CA PHE A 122 -14.64 -2.60 5.38
C PHE A 122 -15.48 -2.70 4.11
N GLY A 123 -14.97 -2.13 3.03
CA GLY A 123 -15.64 -2.03 1.72
C GLY A 123 -16.64 -0.89 1.60
N GLU A 124 -17.12 -0.34 2.71
CA GLU A 124 -18.09 0.77 2.73
C GLU A 124 -17.40 2.11 2.98
N ASN A 125 -16.50 2.15 3.96
CA ASN A 125 -15.74 3.36 4.29
C ASN A 125 -14.44 3.43 3.48
N ASN A 126 -14.51 3.92 2.25
CA ASN A 126 -13.37 3.96 1.33
C ASN A 126 -12.83 5.37 1.10
N GLY A 127 -11.50 5.45 0.95
CA GLY A 127 -10.78 6.70 0.72
C GLY A 127 -10.58 7.00 -0.76
N ASN A 128 -10.43 8.27 -1.10
CA ASN A 128 -9.89 8.71 -2.41
C ASN A 128 -9.04 9.97 -2.27
N ASP A 129 -8.51 10.20 -1.07
CA ASP A 129 -7.61 11.30 -0.77
C ASP A 129 -6.15 10.84 -0.80
N VAL A 130 -5.25 11.78 -1.08
CA VAL A 130 -3.81 11.53 -1.08
C VAL A 130 -3.24 12.06 0.22
N HIS A 131 -2.77 11.16 1.07
CA HIS A 131 -2.04 11.50 2.29
C HIS A 131 -0.54 11.42 2.03
N VAL A 132 0.21 12.37 2.58
CA VAL A 132 1.67 12.43 2.44
C VAL A 132 2.32 12.48 3.80
N CYS A 133 3.14 11.48 4.12
CA CYS A 133 4.03 11.49 5.27
C CYS A 133 5.44 11.83 4.82
N ASN A 134 6.01 12.92 5.35
CA ASN A 134 7.45 13.08 5.25
C ASN A 134 8.13 12.23 6.33
N VAL A 135 8.90 11.21 5.95
CA VAL A 135 9.48 10.25 6.90
C VAL A 135 10.62 10.84 7.74
N ASN A 136 11.21 11.97 7.32
CA ASN A 136 12.25 12.66 8.08
C ASN A 136 11.64 13.55 9.17
N TYR A 137 10.64 14.35 8.80
CA TYR A 137 9.92 15.22 9.75
C TYR A 137 8.81 14.49 10.50
N LYS A 138 8.51 13.24 10.13
CA LYS A 138 7.54 12.36 10.76
C LYS A 138 6.14 12.97 10.83
N ARG A 139 5.76 13.69 9.78
CA ARG A 139 4.49 14.44 9.76
C ARG A 139 3.67 14.11 8.53
N TRP A 140 2.40 13.81 8.77
CA TRP A 140 1.37 13.59 7.79
C TRP A 140 0.66 14.88 7.43
N SER A 141 0.31 14.98 6.16
CA SER A 141 -0.49 16.07 5.61
C SER A 141 -1.43 15.52 4.55
N LEU A 142 -2.58 16.18 4.40
CA LEU A 142 -3.50 15.95 3.31
C LEU A 142 -3.06 16.75 2.09
N LEU A 143 -2.88 16.09 0.95
CA LEU A 143 -2.60 16.77 -0.30
C LEU A 143 -3.92 17.25 -0.91
N ASN A 144 -4.14 18.56 -0.88
CA ASN A 144 -5.32 19.18 -1.49
C ASN A 144 -5.24 19.08 -3.02
N CYS A 145 -5.89 18.05 -3.57
CA CYS A 145 -5.99 17.80 -5.00
C CYS A 145 -7.36 18.24 -5.56
N ARG A 146 -7.35 18.75 -6.79
CA ARG A 146 -8.54 19.12 -7.57
C ARG A 146 -8.67 18.23 -8.82
N GLY A 147 -9.67 18.50 -9.65
CA GLY A 147 -9.90 17.79 -10.90
C GLY A 147 -10.69 16.49 -10.70
N LYS A 148 -10.62 15.58 -11.68
CA LYS A 148 -11.41 14.35 -11.69
C LYS A 148 -10.73 13.25 -10.87
N LYS A 149 -10.97 13.26 -9.55
CA LYS A 149 -10.44 12.25 -8.61
C LYS A 149 -10.98 10.85 -8.94
N PRO A 150 -10.22 9.78 -8.64
CA PRO A 150 -10.72 8.41 -8.68
C PRO A 150 -11.90 8.22 -7.71
N ASN A 151 -12.72 7.21 -7.98
CA ASN A 151 -13.78 6.79 -7.06
C ASN A 151 -13.22 6.29 -5.72
N ARG A 152 -14.05 6.33 -4.68
CA ARG A 152 -13.73 5.81 -3.34
C ARG A 152 -13.76 4.27 -3.37
N ILE A 153 -12.63 3.69 -3.76
CA ILE A 153 -12.40 2.24 -3.85
C ILE A 153 -11.08 1.87 -3.15
N TYR A 154 -10.82 0.59 -2.96
CA TYR A 154 -9.60 0.09 -2.33
C TYR A 154 -8.87 -0.91 -3.22
N GLY A 155 -7.65 -1.29 -2.83
CA GLY A 155 -6.86 -2.31 -3.53
C GLY A 155 -6.25 -1.84 -4.85
N GLN A 156 -6.16 -0.53 -5.10
CA GLN A 156 -5.56 0.00 -6.32
C GLN A 156 -4.05 -0.33 -6.42
N ALA A 157 -3.53 -0.22 -7.64
CA ALA A 157 -2.10 -0.13 -7.91
C ALA A 157 -1.71 1.34 -8.08
N MET A 158 -0.49 1.70 -7.66
CA MET A 158 -0.02 3.09 -7.71
C MET A 158 1.48 3.18 -8.01
N VAL A 159 1.86 4.10 -8.89
CA VAL A 159 3.27 4.37 -9.27
C VAL A 159 3.50 5.85 -9.54
N ILE A 160 4.74 6.33 -9.38
CA ILE A 160 5.13 7.69 -9.78
C ILE A 160 6.10 7.63 -10.96
N ILE A 161 5.80 8.38 -12.01
CA ILE A 161 6.62 8.48 -13.21
C ILE A 161 6.63 9.95 -13.65
N ASN A 162 7.82 10.53 -13.85
CA ASN A 162 8.01 11.87 -14.41
C ASN A 162 7.16 12.98 -13.74
N GLY A 163 7.04 12.96 -12.40
CA GLY A 163 6.28 13.95 -11.64
C GLY A 163 4.76 13.72 -11.61
N PHE A 164 4.28 12.60 -12.17
CA PHE A 164 2.89 12.20 -12.13
C PHE A 164 2.70 10.96 -11.27
N LEU A 165 1.65 10.95 -10.46
CA LEU A 165 1.18 9.79 -9.73
C LEU A 165 0.08 9.11 -10.54
N TYR A 166 0.29 7.85 -10.92
CA TYR A 166 -0.69 7.04 -11.64
C TYR A 166 -1.35 6.07 -10.66
N VAL A 167 -2.67 5.96 -10.74
CA VAL A 167 -3.49 5.02 -9.97
C VAL A 167 -4.33 4.21 -10.93
N PHE A 168 -4.28 2.89 -10.79
CA PHE A 168 -4.99 1.96 -11.66
C PHE A 168 -5.86 0.98 -10.86
N GLY A 169 -7.08 0.80 -11.36
CA GLY A 169 -8.04 -0.20 -10.92
C GLY A 169 -8.48 -0.06 -9.47
N GLY A 170 -8.85 -1.17 -8.84
CA GLY A 170 -9.37 -1.25 -7.48
C GLY A 170 -10.76 -1.86 -7.42
N THR A 171 -11.35 -1.92 -6.23
CA THR A 171 -12.68 -2.52 -6.05
C THR A 171 -13.46 -1.89 -4.90
N THR A 172 -14.79 -1.99 -4.98
CA THR A 172 -15.71 -1.78 -3.85
C THR A 172 -15.98 -3.07 -3.07
N GLY A 173 -15.44 -4.22 -3.52
CA GLY A 173 -15.84 -5.57 -3.11
C GLY A 173 -16.90 -6.18 -4.04
N TYR A 174 -17.69 -5.33 -4.71
CA TYR A 174 -18.77 -5.74 -5.62
C TYR A 174 -18.51 -5.36 -7.08
N ILE A 175 -17.64 -4.40 -7.33
CA ILE A 175 -17.31 -3.91 -8.68
C ILE A 175 -15.80 -3.77 -8.74
N TYR A 176 -15.18 -4.30 -9.79
CA TYR A 176 -13.74 -4.19 -10.03
C TYR A 176 -13.51 -3.19 -11.16
N SER A 177 -12.87 -2.06 -10.83
CA SER A 177 -12.57 -1.01 -11.81
C SER A 177 -11.29 -1.32 -12.56
N THR A 178 -11.24 -0.91 -13.82
CA THR A 178 -10.04 -0.91 -14.67
C THR A 178 -9.62 0.51 -15.07
N ASP A 179 -10.17 1.53 -14.39
CA ASP A 179 -9.87 2.93 -14.69
C ASP A 179 -8.41 3.30 -14.37
N LEU A 180 -7.82 4.13 -15.24
CA LEU A 180 -6.51 4.74 -15.04
C LEU A 180 -6.67 6.22 -14.75
N HIS A 181 -6.19 6.65 -13.59
CA HIS A 181 -6.14 8.05 -13.20
C HIS A 181 -4.71 8.53 -13.05
N ARG A 182 -4.48 9.81 -13.34
CA ARG A 182 -3.19 10.47 -13.20
C ARG A 182 -3.35 11.77 -12.42
N LEU A 183 -2.52 11.95 -11.40
CA LEU A 183 -2.36 13.19 -10.66
C LEU A 183 -1.04 13.85 -11.04
N ASP A 184 -1.10 15.08 -11.50
CA ASP A 184 0.08 15.94 -11.59
C ASP A 184 0.48 16.40 -10.18
N LEU A 185 1.68 16.03 -9.72
CA LEU A 185 2.14 16.35 -8.36
C LEU A 185 2.52 17.83 -8.18
N THR A 186 2.76 18.55 -9.28
CA THR A 186 3.06 19.99 -9.25
C THR A 186 1.78 20.79 -9.17
N THR A 187 0.85 20.54 -10.10
CA THR A 187 -0.40 21.29 -10.17
C THR A 187 -1.47 20.75 -9.21
N ARG A 188 -1.32 19.53 -8.71
CA ARG A 188 -2.28 18.81 -7.85
C ARG A 188 -3.63 18.59 -8.52
N GLU A 189 -3.59 18.33 -9.83
CA GLU A 189 -4.78 18.12 -10.64
C GLU A 189 -4.89 16.67 -11.12
N TRP A 190 -6.03 16.05 -10.81
CA TRP A 190 -6.38 14.72 -11.28
C TRP A 190 -7.00 14.76 -12.67
N SER A 191 -6.61 13.80 -13.50
CA SER A 191 -7.20 13.51 -14.81
C SER A 191 -7.54 12.03 -14.91
N HIS A 192 -8.71 11.72 -15.47
CA HIS A 192 -9.05 10.36 -15.89
C HIS A 192 -8.47 10.11 -17.29
N LEU A 193 -7.61 9.09 -17.42
CA LEU A 193 -6.98 8.73 -18.69
C LEU A 193 -7.81 7.63 -19.36
N LYS A 194 -8.46 7.97 -20.46
CA LYS A 194 -9.13 6.97 -21.30
C LYS A 194 -8.08 6.32 -22.22
N PRO A 195 -8.06 4.99 -22.34
CA PRO A 195 -7.22 4.35 -23.35
C PRO A 195 -7.71 4.75 -24.74
N ASN A 196 -6.79 4.84 -25.70
CA ASN A 196 -7.12 5.09 -27.10
C ASN A 196 -7.34 3.78 -27.89
N ASN A 197 -7.45 2.65 -27.18
CA ASN A 197 -7.66 1.34 -27.77
C ASN A 197 -9.06 1.24 -28.39
N PRO A 198 -9.25 0.38 -29.41
CA PRO A 198 -10.57 -0.07 -29.81
C PRO A 198 -11.34 -0.66 -28.60
N PRO A 199 -12.68 -0.53 -28.55
CA PRO A 199 -13.47 -1.07 -27.44
C PRO A 199 -13.19 -2.54 -27.13
N ASP A 200 -12.95 -3.36 -28.15
CA ASP A 200 -12.72 -4.80 -28.04
C ASP A 200 -11.39 -5.18 -27.34
N ASP A 201 -10.46 -4.23 -27.20
CA ASP A 201 -9.14 -4.42 -26.58
C ASP A 201 -9.08 -3.89 -25.13
N LEU A 202 -10.19 -3.37 -24.60
CA LEU A 202 -10.23 -2.81 -23.26
C LEU A 202 -10.44 -3.91 -22.21
N PRO A 203 -9.75 -3.83 -21.06
CA PRO A 203 -10.02 -4.76 -19.96
C PRO A 203 -11.44 -4.49 -19.41
N GLU A 204 -12.32 -5.47 -19.54
CA GLU A 204 -13.68 -5.41 -19.01
C GLU A 204 -13.67 -5.31 -17.48
N GLU A 205 -14.53 -4.44 -16.94
CA GLU A 205 -14.84 -4.45 -15.52
C GLU A 205 -15.52 -5.78 -15.18
N ARG A 206 -14.99 -6.45 -14.16
CA ARG A 206 -15.54 -7.73 -13.71
C ARG A 206 -16.51 -7.48 -12.57
N LEU A 207 -17.65 -8.14 -12.60
CA LEU A 207 -18.50 -8.33 -11.43
C LEU A 207 -18.05 -9.62 -10.71
N PRO A 208 -18.19 -9.74 -9.39
CA PRO A 208 -18.03 -11.01 -8.72
C PRO A 208 -18.98 -12.00 -9.39
N CYS A 209 -18.51 -13.23 -9.60
CA CYS A 209 -19.37 -14.32 -10.05
C CYS A 209 -20.60 -14.33 -9.14
N SER A 210 -21.79 -14.08 -9.68
CA SER A 210 -23.01 -14.27 -8.92
C SER A 210 -22.95 -15.70 -8.40
N SER A 211 -22.91 -15.87 -7.08
CA SER A 211 -23.29 -17.15 -6.51
C SER A 211 -24.70 -17.40 -7.04
N GLU A 212 -24.84 -18.33 -7.98
CA GLU A 212 -26.10 -19.03 -8.16
C GLU A 212 -26.42 -19.59 -6.78
N MET A 213 -27.31 -18.90 -6.06
CA MET A 213 -27.87 -19.45 -4.85
C MET A 213 -28.78 -20.60 -5.30
N PRO A 214 -28.56 -21.84 -4.83
CA PRO A 214 -29.52 -22.91 -5.03
C PRO A 214 -30.86 -22.61 -4.35
#